data_AF-W1XVE4-F1
#
_entry.id   AF-W1XVE4-F1
#
_cell.length_a   1.000
_cell.length_b   1.000
_cell.length_c   1.000
_cell.angle_alpha   90.00
_cell.angle_beta   90.00
_cell.angle_gamma   90.00
#
_symmetry.space_group_name_H-M   'P 1'
#
loop_
_entity.id
_entity.type
_entity.pdbx_description
1 polymer ?
#
loop_
_entity_poly.entity_id
_entity_poly.type
_entity_poly.pdbx_seq_one_letter_code
_entity_poly.pdbx_strand_id
1 'polypeptide(L)' 'DQAITSYYADLQKDSTLREREFLKNKDWKQVRSTIYASILPLEIMEKGDDAIKAYIESNYPGVSKFLNRLEAVAD' A
#
# COMPACT_ATOMS: atom_id res chain seq x y z
N ASP A 1 -3.81 20.81 17.67
CA ASP A 1 -2.93 20.92 16.50
C ASP A 1 -3.79 21.14 15.26
N GLN A 2 -3.65 22.28 14.60
CA GLN A 2 -4.53 22.69 13.48
C GLN A 2 -4.40 21.72 12.29
N ALA A 3 -3.21 21.19 12.04
CA ALA A 3 -2.98 20.26 10.93
C ALA A 3 -3.75 18.94 11.12
N ILE A 4 -3.78 18.42 12.36
CA ILE A 4 -4.49 17.19 12.70
C ILE A 4 -6.00 17.36 12.51
N THR A 5 -6.58 18.45 13.02
CA THR A 5 -8.02 18.71 12.89
C THR A 5 -8.44 18.87 11.42
N SER A 6 -7.67 19.61 10.62
CA SER A 6 -7.94 19.77 9.19
C SER A 6 -7.84 18.44 8.44
N TYR A 7 -6.81 17.63 8.70
CA TYR A 7 -6.66 16.32 8.07
C TYR A 7 -7.87 15.41 8.33
N TYR A 8 -8.34 15.32 9.58
CA TYR A 8 -9.52 14.52 9.91
C TYR A 8 -10.82 15.09 9.34
N ALA A 9 -10.95 16.41 9.22
CA ALA A 9 -12.11 17.03 8.57
C ALA A 9 -12.17 16.70 7.06
N ASP A 10 -11.02 16.67 6.39
CA ASP A 10 -10.96 16.32 4.97
C ASP A 10 -11.13 14.81 4.74
N LEU A 11 -10.64 13.96 5.65
CA LEU A 11 -10.89 12.51 5.62
C LEU A 11 -12.38 12.14 5.68
N GLN A 12 -13.20 12.93 6.39
CA GLN A 12 -14.65 12.69 6.44
C GLN A 12 -15.34 12.94 5.10
N LYS A 13 -14.77 13.81 4.25
CA LYS A 13 -15.33 14.17 2.94
C LYS A 13 -14.93 13.17 1.86
N ASP A 14 -13.74 12.57 1.99
CA ASP A 14 -13.19 11.65 1.00
C ASP A 14 -12.38 10.53 1.68
N SER A 15 -12.92 9.32 1.63
CA SER A 15 -12.33 8.15 2.29
C SER A 15 -11.00 7.70 1.67
N THR A 16 -10.67 8.13 0.45
CA THR A 16 -9.41 7.79 -0.23
C THR A 16 -8.29 8.80 0.03
N LEU A 17 -8.61 9.91 0.69
CA LEU A 17 -7.66 10.99 0.96
C LEU A 17 -6.44 10.47 1.74
N ARG A 18 -6.64 9.54 2.68
CA ARG A 18 -5.54 8.96 3.45
C ARG A 18 -4.50 8.33 2.54
N GLU A 19 -4.93 7.45 1.65
CA GLU A 19 -4.05 6.72 0.74
C GLU A 19 -3.39 7.66 -0.27
N ARG A 20 -4.13 8.63 -0.84
CA ARG A 20 -3.57 9.64 -1.75
C ARG A 20 -2.54 10.54 -1.07
N GLU A 21 -2.83 11.05 0.13
CA GLU A 21 -1.87 11.84 0.91
C GLU A 21 -0.64 11.02 1.32
N PHE A 22 -0.82 9.74 1.63
CA PHE A 22 0.31 8.84 1.88
C PHE A 22 1.22 8.73 0.65
N LEU A 23 0.66 8.52 -0.55
CA LEU A 23 1.44 8.40 -1.79
C LEU A 23 2.09 9.73 -2.25
N LYS A 24 1.55 10.89 -1.86
CA LYS A 24 2.24 12.17 -2.04
C LYS A 24 3.51 12.28 -1.20
N ASN A 25 3.54 11.63 -0.03
CA ASN A 25 4.63 11.72 0.93
C ASN A 25 5.61 10.54 0.87
N LYS A 26 5.21 9.42 0.28
CA LYS A 26 5.99 8.18 0.18
C LYS A 26 5.93 7.64 -1.24
N ASP A 27 7.10 7.39 -1.82
CA ASP A 27 7.20 6.79 -3.15
C ASP A 27 6.59 5.39 -3.18
N TRP A 28 5.61 5.18 -4.05
CA TRP A 28 4.86 3.92 -4.13
C TRP A 28 5.76 2.73 -4.48
N LYS A 29 6.72 2.93 -5.39
CA LYS A 29 7.65 1.87 -5.82
C LYS A 29 8.55 1.45 -4.65
N GLN A 30 9.02 2.40 -3.86
CA GLN A 30 9.84 2.15 -2.67
C GLN A 30 9.04 1.42 -1.58
N VAL A 31 7.77 1.79 -1.35
CA VAL A 31 6.89 1.11 -0.40
C VAL A 31 6.71 -0.36 -0.79
N ARG A 32 6.36 -0.63 -2.07
CA ARG A 32 6.25 -2.00 -2.60
C ARG A 32 7.54 -2.79 -2.45
N SER A 33 8.66 -2.22 -2.92
CA SER A 33 9.97 -2.88 -2.89
C SER A 33 10.40 -3.25 -1.46
N THR A 34 10.19 -2.35 -0.50
CA THR A 34 10.53 -2.59 0.91
C THR A 34 9.71 -3.73 1.51
N ILE A 35 8.41 -3.76 1.23
CA ILE A 35 7.52 -4.84 1.70
C ILE A 35 7.95 -6.17 1.06
N TYR A 36 8.14 -6.18 -0.26
CA TYR A 36 8.51 -7.38 -1.02
C TYR A 36 9.81 -8.00 -0.52
N ALA A 37 10.85 -7.20 -0.35
CA ALA A 37 12.15 -7.64 0.16
C ALA A 37 12.06 -8.23 1.60
N SER A 38 11.07 -7.82 2.38
CA SER A 38 10.91 -8.28 3.78
C SER A 38 10.11 -9.58 3.91
N ILE A 39 9.17 -9.87 3.00
CA ILE A 39 8.17 -10.94 3.21
C ILE A 39 8.16 -12.01 2.12
N LEU A 40 8.77 -11.74 0.97
CA LEU A 40 8.77 -12.66 -0.16
C LEU A 40 10.01 -13.55 -0.14
N PRO A 41 9.83 -14.88 -0.20
CA PRO A 41 10.90 -15.79 -0.58
C PRO A 41 11.41 -15.46 -1.99
N LEU A 42 12.71 -15.69 -2.23
CA LEU A 42 13.34 -15.44 -3.53
C LEU A 42 12.64 -16.19 -4.66
N GLU A 43 12.21 -17.45 -4.43
CA GLU A 43 11.56 -18.25 -5.47
C GLU A 43 10.18 -17.71 -5.87
N ILE A 44 9.54 -16.90 -5.01
CA ILE A 44 8.28 -16.21 -5.34
C ILE A 44 8.56 -14.92 -6.09
N MET A 45 9.61 -14.18 -5.71
CA MET A 45 10.02 -12.96 -6.41
C MET A 45 10.35 -13.22 -7.89
N GLU A 46 10.99 -14.35 -8.18
CA GLU A 46 11.38 -14.73 -9.55
C GLU A 46 10.18 -15.11 -10.44
N LYS A 47 9.00 -15.40 -9.86
CA LYS A 47 7.79 -15.82 -10.61
C LYS A 47 6.94 -14.66 -11.12
N GLY A 48 7.25 -13.43 -10.74
CA GLY A 48 6.55 -12.22 -11.20
C GLY A 48 5.28 -11.87 -10.41
N ASP A 49 4.64 -10.76 -10.81
CA ASP A 49 3.65 -10.04 -10.01
C ASP A 49 2.43 -10.87 -9.60
N ASP A 50 1.89 -11.72 -10.47
CA ASP A 50 0.70 -12.53 -10.13
C ASP A 50 1.01 -13.54 -9.01
N ALA A 51 2.17 -14.19 -9.07
CA ALA A 51 2.61 -15.11 -8.04
C ALA A 51 2.89 -14.38 -6.72
N ILE A 52 3.46 -13.18 -6.79
CA ILE A 52 3.68 -12.30 -5.64
C ILE A 52 2.34 -11.91 -5.00
N LYS A 53 1.37 -11.42 -5.78
CA LYS A 53 0.05 -11.01 -5.28
C LYS A 53 -0.67 -12.18 -4.62
N ALA A 54 -0.70 -13.36 -5.28
CA ALA A 54 -1.32 -14.57 -4.74
C ALA A 54 -0.66 -15.04 -3.42
N TYR A 55 0.68 -15.00 -3.37
CA TYR A 55 1.43 -15.35 -2.16
C TYR A 55 1.13 -14.39 -1.00
N ILE A 56 1.14 -13.08 -1.24
CA ILE A 56 0.85 -12.07 -0.22
C ILE A 56 -0.61 -12.17 0.24
N GLU A 57 -1.56 -12.36 -0.67
CA GLU A 57 -2.97 -12.53 -0.32
C GLU A 57 -3.20 -13.73 0.60
N SER A 58 -2.56 -14.86 0.29
CA SER A 58 -2.72 -16.11 1.05
C SER A 58 -2.02 -16.07 2.41
N ASN A 59 -0.82 -15.49 2.49
CA ASN A 59 0.02 -15.56 3.69
C ASN A 59 -0.04 -14.29 4.56
N TYR A 60 -0.35 -13.14 3.96
CA TYR A 60 -0.35 -11.83 4.59
C TYR A 60 -1.57 -11.00 4.17
N PRO A 61 -2.81 -11.44 4.47
CA PRO A 61 -4.03 -10.81 3.97
C PRO A 61 -4.18 -9.33 4.36
N GLY A 62 -3.62 -8.92 5.51
CA GLY A 62 -3.57 -7.50 5.91
C GLY A 62 -2.65 -6.67 5.02
N VAL A 63 -1.51 -7.22 4.60
CA VAL A 63 -0.57 -6.58 3.67
C VAL A 63 -1.19 -6.52 2.27
N SER A 64 -1.84 -7.59 1.81
CA SER A 64 -2.57 -7.58 0.55
C SER A 64 -3.63 -6.47 0.51
N LYS A 65 -4.47 -6.36 1.55
CA LYS A 65 -5.45 -5.27 1.67
C LYS A 65 -4.80 -3.89 1.69
N PHE A 66 -3.66 -3.74 2.38
CA PHE A 66 -2.92 -2.49 2.40
C PHE A 66 -2.40 -2.11 1.00
N LEU A 67 -1.73 -3.03 0.32
CA LEU A 67 -1.19 -2.83 -1.03
C LEU A 67 -2.31 -2.51 -2.03
N ASN A 68 -3.42 -3.25 -2.01
CA ASN A 68 -4.56 -3.03 -2.92
C ASN A 68 -5.19 -1.64 -2.75
N ARG A 69 -5.28 -1.13 -1.50
CA ARG A 69 -5.81 0.22 -1.25
C ARG A 69 -4.89 1.30 -1.83
N LEU A 70 -3.58 1.13 -1.73
CA LEU A 70 -2.62 2.07 -2.30
C LEU A 70 -2.56 1.95 -3.83
N GLU A 71 -2.56 0.73 -4.38
CA GLU A 71 -2.56 0.48 -5.81
C GLU A 71 -3.79 1.09 -6.49
N ALA A 72 -4.97 1.03 -5.86
CA ALA A 72 -6.20 1.61 -6.38
C ALA A 72 -6.20 3.15 -6.53
N VAL A 73 -5.26 3.83 -5.89
CA VAL A 73 -5.12 5.31 -5.94
C VAL A 73 -3.73 5.77 -6.38
N ALA A 74 -2.89 4.83 -6.83
CA ALA A 74 -1.64 5.12 -7.47
C ALA A 74 -1.94 5.37 -8.96
N ASP A 75 -1.69 6.59 -9.43
CA ASP A 75 -1.81 6.97 -10.85
C ASP A 75 -0.85 6.18 -11.76
#